data_AF-A0A7C5C3Q6-F1
#
_entry.id   AF-A0A7C5C3Q6-F1
#
_cell.length_a   1.000
_cell.length_b   1.000
_cell.length_c   1.000
_cell.angle_alpha   90.00
_cell.angle_beta   90.00
_cell.angle_gamma   90.00
#
_symmetry.space_group_name_H-M   'P 1'
#
loop_
_entity.id
_entity.type
_entity.pdbx_description
1 polymer ?
#
loop_
_entity_poly.entity_id
_entity_poly.type
_entity_poly.pdbx_seq_one_letter_code
_entity_poly.pdbx_strand_id
1 'polypeptide(L)'
;ISKQHAPVNHNALASMLLAEESTRLSFPKFVNNVLILLGVFGTIVSLSIALVGASDLLAGQDQVSNMNLVIHGMATALSTTMTAIVCYLVHGYFYLKLTDAQTHLLSAVEQVTSVYLMPLLTTDPEGIIQQVGHLVRSLRETVRGMHAAQLDFAQAGEQLRELLERHAGVLEGLGRDVRAIHRDLREGFRLPLGEGAEG
;
A
#
# COMPACT_ATOMS: atom_id res chain seq x y z
N ILE A 1 -18.51 -5.35 1.79
CA ILE A 1 -17.43 -4.50 1.26
C ILE A 1 -16.16 -5.34 1.24
N SER A 2 -15.82 -5.91 0.08
CA SER A 2 -14.66 -6.79 -0.11
C SER A 2 -14.08 -6.45 -1.49
N LYS A 3 -13.22 -5.43 -1.55
CA LYS A 3 -12.35 -5.14 -2.69
C LYS A 3 -11.16 -4.35 -2.17
N GLN A 4 -9.97 -4.64 -2.72
CA GLN A 4 -8.69 -3.94 -2.56
C GLN A 4 -7.70 -4.51 -1.53
N HIS A 5 -7.46 -5.83 -1.57
CA HIS A 5 -6.21 -6.43 -1.06
C HIS A 5 -5.45 -7.09 -2.22
N ALA A 6 -5.10 -6.31 -3.24
CA ALA A 6 -4.23 -6.80 -4.31
C ALA A 6 -2.78 -6.43 -3.95
N PRO A 7 -1.85 -7.40 -3.86
CA PRO A 7 -0.43 -7.09 -3.66
C PRO A 7 0.06 -6.21 -4.82
N VAL A 8 0.83 -5.16 -4.49
CA VAL A 8 1.38 -4.23 -5.48
C VAL A 8 2.25 -5.02 -6.45
N ASN A 9 1.79 -5.16 -7.70
CA ASN A 9 2.47 -5.96 -8.70
C ASN A 9 3.61 -5.13 -9.31
N HIS A 10 4.80 -5.25 -8.72
CA HIS A 10 6.02 -4.55 -9.14
C HIS A 10 6.32 -4.73 -10.64
N ASN A 11 5.96 -5.88 -11.21
CA ASN A 11 6.13 -6.16 -12.64
C ASN A 11 5.18 -5.33 -13.52
N ALA A 12 3.97 -5.03 -13.03
CA ALA A 12 3.03 -4.15 -13.72
C ALA A 12 3.46 -2.67 -13.64
N LEU A 13 4.09 -2.25 -12.55
CA LEU A 13 4.68 -0.91 -12.42
C LEU A 13 5.91 -0.76 -13.32
N ALA A 14 6.78 -1.76 -13.38
CA ALA A 14 7.95 -1.78 -14.24
C ALA A 14 7.58 -1.76 -15.74
N SER A 15 6.55 -2.52 -16.15
CA SER A 15 6.08 -2.52 -17.53
C SER A 15 5.37 -1.21 -17.91
N MET A 16 4.66 -0.58 -16.97
CA MET A 16 4.05 0.74 -17.17
C MET A 16 5.11 1.83 -17.35
N LEU A 17 6.16 1.84 -16.52
CA LEU A 17 7.29 2.76 -16.66
C LEU A 17 8.03 2.58 -17.99
N LEU A 18 8.32 1.33 -18.39
CA LEU A 18 8.98 1.05 -19.67
C LEU A 18 8.13 1.48 -20.88
N ALA A 19 6.81 1.29 -20.83
CA ALA A 19 5.91 1.73 -21.89
C ALA A 19 5.85 3.27 -21.98
N GLU A 20 5.84 3.96 -20.84
CA GLU A 20 5.85 5.41 -20.77
C GLU A 20 7.18 6.00 -21.27
N GLU A 21 8.31 5.42 -20.86
CA GLU A 21 9.65 5.81 -21.29
C GLU A 21 9.85 5.61 -22.79
N SER A 22 9.38 4.48 -23.33
CA SER A 22 9.39 4.18 -24.78
C SER A 22 8.61 5.21 -25.61
N THR A 23 7.45 5.64 -25.10
CA THR A 23 6.61 6.63 -25.78
C THR A 23 7.25 8.02 -25.76
N ARG A 24 7.90 8.40 -24.66
CA ARG A 24 8.62 9.68 -24.56
C ARG A 24 9.84 9.75 -25.47
N LEU A 25 10.59 8.66 -25.63
CA LEU A 25 11.80 8.70 -26.46
C LEU A 25 11.53 8.61 -27.97
N SER A 26 10.36 8.12 -28.39
CA SER A 26 10.05 7.88 -29.80
C SER A 26 9.53 9.12 -30.55
N PHE A 27 8.66 9.92 -29.92
CA PHE A 27 8.09 11.13 -30.54
C PHE A 27 9.12 12.21 -30.94
N PRO A 28 10.10 12.58 -30.09
CA PRO A 28 11.08 13.62 -30.41
C PRO A 28 12.04 13.15 -31.49
N LYS A 29 12.41 11.87 -31.47
CA LYS A 29 13.20 11.25 -32.54
C LYS A 29 12.45 11.32 -33.88
N PHE A 30 11.14 11.07 -33.87
CA PHE A 30 10.31 11.22 -35.06
C PHE A 30 10.30 12.66 -35.59
N VAL A 31 10.00 13.65 -34.74
CA VAL A 31 9.96 15.08 -35.14
C VAL A 31 11.32 15.52 -35.69
N ASN A 32 12.40 15.15 -35.01
CA ASN A 32 13.77 15.44 -35.45
C ASN A 32 14.08 14.84 -36.82
N ASN A 33 13.74 13.57 -37.04
CA ASN A 33 13.94 12.92 -38.34
C ASN A 33 13.12 13.59 -39.45
N VAL A 34 11.86 13.95 -39.17
CA VAL A 34 11.00 14.66 -40.13
C VAL A 34 11.55 16.04 -40.46
N LEU A 35 12.08 16.79 -39.48
CA LEU A 35 12.66 18.11 -39.70
C LEU A 35 13.84 18.08 -40.68
N ILE A 36 14.73 17.09 -40.53
CA ILE A 36 15.89 16.93 -41.41
C ILE A 36 15.43 16.51 -42.81
N LEU A 37 14.48 15.56 -42.91
CA LEU A 37 13.94 15.13 -44.19
C LEU A 37 13.19 16.28 -44.91
N LEU A 38 12.47 17.13 -44.16
CA LEU A 38 11.81 18.32 -44.71
C LEU A 38 12.83 19.35 -45.21
N GLY A 39 13.92 19.55 -44.45
CA GLY A 39 15.04 20.40 -44.86
C GLY A 39 15.65 19.92 -46.18
N VAL A 40 15.98 18.63 -46.27
CA VAL A 40 16.53 18.00 -47.49
C VAL A 40 15.52 18.07 -48.63
N PHE A 41 14.24 17.82 -48.39
CA PHE A 41 13.19 17.95 -49.41
C PHE A 41 13.14 19.38 -49.99
N GLY A 42 13.21 20.40 -49.13
CA GLY A 42 13.27 21.79 -49.57
C GLY A 42 14.50 22.11 -50.43
N THR A 43 15.65 21.50 -50.14
CA THR A 43 16.84 21.63 -51.01
C THR A 43 16.63 21.02 -52.39
N ILE A 44 15.99 19.85 -52.46
CA ILE A 44 15.72 19.16 -53.73
C ILE A 44 14.83 20.04 -54.60
N VAL A 45 13.72 20.55 -54.04
CA VAL A 45 12.79 21.43 -54.77
C VAL A 45 13.49 22.71 -55.24
N SER A 46 14.29 23.34 -54.37
CA SER A 46 14.98 24.59 -54.70
C SER A 46 16.06 24.42 -55.77
N LEU A 47 16.81 23.31 -55.72
CA LEU A 47 17.78 22.96 -56.75
C LEU A 47 17.09 22.59 -58.07
N SER A 48 15.93 21.94 -58.05
CA SER A 48 15.14 21.70 -59.27
C SER A 48 14.76 23.02 -59.96
N ILE A 49 14.31 24.03 -59.20
CA ILE A 49 14.01 25.36 -59.76
C ILE A 49 15.27 26.02 -60.32
N ALA A 50 16.41 25.92 -59.62
CA ALA A 50 17.67 26.45 -60.11
C ALA A 50 18.10 25.78 -61.43
N LEU A 51 17.91 24.46 -61.57
CA LEU A 51 18.24 23.73 -62.80
C LEU A 51 17.36 24.14 -63.98
N VAL A 52 16.06 24.41 -63.76
CA VAL A 52 15.19 24.96 -64.81
C VAL A 52 15.70 26.34 -65.25
N GLY A 53 16.03 27.23 -64.30
CA GLY A 53 16.60 28.54 -64.63
C GLY A 53 17.91 28.45 -65.40
N ALA A 54 18.78 27.49 -65.05
CA ALA A 54 20.03 27.24 -65.76
C ALA A 54 19.78 26.71 -67.19
N SER A 55 18.77 25.88 -67.39
CA SER A 55 18.37 25.38 -68.71
C SER A 55 17.90 26.53 -69.61
N ASP A 56 17.09 27.45 -69.09
CA ASP A 56 16.56 28.58 -69.87
C ASP A 56 17.65 29.63 -70.18
N LEU A 57 18.65 29.79 -69.30
CA LEU A 57 19.86 30.57 -69.58
C LEU A 57 20.63 30.04 -70.78
N LEU A 58 20.79 28.71 -70.88
CA LEU A 58 21.49 28.05 -71.98
C LEU A 58 20.72 28.18 -73.30
N ALA A 59 19.39 28.27 -73.25
CA ALA A 59 18.54 28.50 -74.42
C ALA A 59 18.59 29.96 -74.94
N GLY A 60 19.30 30.86 -74.25
CA GLY A 60 19.51 32.26 -74.69
C GLY A 60 18.31 33.19 -74.49
N GLN A 61 17.31 32.77 -73.71
CA GLN A 61 16.15 33.61 -73.35
C GLN A 61 16.42 34.36 -72.04
N ASP A 62 16.03 35.64 -71.98
CA ASP A 62 16.02 36.52 -70.78
C ASP A 62 17.09 36.23 -69.72
N GLN A 63 18.35 36.48 -70.09
CA GLN A 63 19.54 36.06 -69.35
C GLN A 63 19.63 36.61 -67.91
N VAL A 64 19.08 37.80 -67.63
CA VAL A 64 19.12 38.39 -66.28
C VAL A 64 18.09 37.74 -65.36
N SER A 65 16.88 37.47 -65.86
CA SER A 65 15.79 36.88 -65.08
C SER A 65 16.10 35.43 -64.69
N ASN A 66 16.60 34.66 -65.64
CA ASN A 66 16.91 33.24 -65.42
C ASN A 66 18.13 33.06 -64.50
N MET A 67 19.09 33.99 -64.51
CA MET A 67 20.19 34.03 -63.54
C MET A 67 19.69 34.31 -62.13
N ASN A 68 18.73 35.22 -61.97
CA ASN A 68 18.09 35.47 -60.68
C ASN A 68 17.37 34.20 -60.17
N LEU A 69 16.71 33.43 -61.05
CA LEU A 69 16.06 32.17 -60.68
C LEU A 69 17.06 31.14 -60.12
N VAL A 70 18.23 30.99 -60.76
CA VAL A 70 19.31 30.10 -60.31
C VAL A 70 19.81 30.52 -58.92
N ILE A 71 20.11 31.80 -58.76
CA ILE A 71 20.62 32.35 -57.50
C ILE A 71 19.57 32.18 -56.38
N HIS A 72 18.30 32.45 -56.67
CA HIS A 72 17.22 32.25 -55.70
C HIS A 72 17.05 30.78 -55.31
N GLY A 73 17.12 29.85 -56.26
CA GLY A 73 17.03 28.42 -55.97
C GLY A 73 18.19 27.93 -55.10
N MET A 74 19.43 28.36 -55.38
CA MET A 74 20.58 28.01 -54.52
C MET A 74 20.50 28.64 -53.13
N ALA A 75 20.10 29.92 -53.03
CA ALA A 75 19.95 30.61 -51.75
C ALA A 75 18.82 30.01 -50.90
N THR A 76 17.70 29.64 -51.53
CA THR A 76 16.56 28.99 -50.85
C THR A 76 16.95 27.61 -50.35
N ALA A 77 17.75 26.84 -51.10
CA ALA A 77 18.28 25.56 -50.64
C ALA A 77 19.12 25.72 -49.36
N LEU A 78 20.07 26.66 -49.34
CA LEU A 78 20.90 26.96 -48.17
C LEU A 78 20.08 27.48 -46.97
N SER A 79 19.13 28.37 -47.22
CA SER A 79 18.26 28.91 -46.17
C SER A 79 17.40 27.81 -45.54
N THR A 80 16.93 26.85 -46.34
CA THR A 80 16.09 25.74 -45.86
C THR A 80 16.89 24.74 -45.01
N THR A 81 18.15 24.43 -45.37
CA THR A 81 19.01 23.58 -44.53
C THR A 81 19.37 24.27 -43.22
N MET A 82 19.73 25.57 -43.28
CA MET A 82 20.05 26.36 -42.10
C MET A 82 18.84 26.44 -41.16
N THR A 83 17.65 26.72 -41.69
CA THR A 83 16.41 26.78 -40.91
C THR A 83 16.06 25.42 -40.29
N ALA A 84 16.24 24.31 -41.03
CA ALA A 84 16.00 22.97 -40.51
C ALA A 84 16.95 22.63 -39.34
N ILE A 85 18.24 22.98 -39.44
CA ILE A 85 19.23 22.77 -38.37
C ILE A 85 18.90 23.62 -37.15
N VAL A 86 18.59 24.90 -37.33
CA VAL A 86 18.24 25.80 -36.22
C VAL A 86 16.98 25.32 -35.52
N CYS A 87 15.93 24.97 -36.27
CA CYS A 87 14.68 24.46 -35.70
C CYS A 87 14.90 23.13 -34.97
N TYR A 88 15.78 22.25 -35.48
CA TYR A 88 16.18 21.02 -34.80
C TYR A 88 16.84 21.30 -33.44
N LEU A 89 17.78 22.24 -33.39
CA LEU A 89 18.46 22.60 -32.14
C LEU A 89 17.52 23.23 -31.11
N VAL A 90 16.66 24.15 -31.56
CA VAL A 90 15.67 24.81 -30.69
C VAL A 90 14.66 23.78 -30.17
N HIS A 91 14.12 22.93 -31.03
CA HIS A 91 13.18 21.89 -30.63
C HIS A 91 13.84 20.91 -29.65
N GLY A 92 15.08 20.48 -29.93
CA GLY A 92 15.84 19.61 -29.03
C GLY A 92 16.07 20.22 -27.64
N TYR A 93 16.42 21.51 -27.57
CA TYR A 93 16.61 22.21 -26.30
C TYR A 93 15.31 22.32 -25.50
N PHE A 94 14.21 22.76 -26.14
CA PHE A 94 12.90 22.86 -25.49
C PHE A 94 12.41 21.49 -25.03
N TYR A 95 12.62 20.46 -25.85
CA TYR A 95 12.25 19.10 -25.49
C TYR A 95 12.99 18.60 -24.25
N LEU A 96 14.32 18.84 -24.16
CA LEU A 96 15.09 18.52 -22.96
C LEU A 96 14.54 19.25 -21.74
N LYS A 97 14.28 20.56 -21.84
CA LYS A 97 13.77 21.36 -20.71
C LYS A 97 12.37 20.95 -20.26
N LEU A 98 11.49 20.60 -21.20
CA LEU A 98 10.18 20.05 -20.89
C LEU A 98 10.30 18.68 -20.20
N THR A 99 11.23 17.84 -20.65
CA THR A 99 11.50 16.54 -20.02
C THR A 99 11.99 16.70 -18.59
N ASP A 100 12.96 17.59 -18.35
CA ASP A 100 13.43 17.92 -17.00
C ASP A 100 12.29 18.36 -16.08
N ALA A 101 11.47 19.31 -16.55
CA ALA A 101 10.32 19.82 -15.79
C ALA A 101 9.28 18.72 -15.49
N GLN A 102 9.01 17.86 -16.47
CA GLN A 102 8.09 16.75 -16.30
C GLN A 102 8.61 15.73 -15.29
N THR A 103 9.91 15.42 -15.30
CA THR A 103 10.55 14.55 -14.30
C THR A 103 10.41 15.14 -12.90
N HIS A 104 10.67 16.44 -12.73
CA HIS A 104 10.49 17.11 -11.44
C HIS A 104 9.04 17.07 -10.94
N LEU A 105 8.06 17.28 -11.81
CA LEU A 105 6.65 17.19 -11.45
C LEU A 105 6.25 15.77 -11.06
N LEU A 106 6.69 14.77 -11.83
CA LEU A 106 6.39 13.37 -11.55
C LEU A 106 7.01 12.95 -10.21
N SER A 107 8.27 13.30 -9.95
CA SER A 107 8.92 13.04 -8.66
C SER A 107 8.21 13.72 -7.49
N ALA A 108 7.69 14.94 -7.68
CA ALA A 108 6.90 15.60 -6.64
C ALA A 108 5.58 14.85 -6.36
N VAL A 109 4.89 14.36 -7.40
CA VAL A 109 3.67 13.56 -7.26
C VAL A 109 3.97 12.21 -6.62
N GLU A 110 5.06 11.53 -7.01
CA GLU A 110 5.52 10.29 -6.38
C GLU A 110 5.85 10.50 -4.91
N GLN A 111 6.54 11.59 -4.56
CA GLN A 111 6.86 11.93 -3.18
C GLN A 111 5.59 12.14 -2.36
N VAL A 112 4.61 12.89 -2.87
CA VAL A 112 3.32 13.07 -2.19
C VAL A 112 2.57 11.74 -2.05
N THR A 113 2.57 10.92 -3.10
CA THR A 113 1.87 9.63 -3.11
C THR A 113 2.52 8.64 -2.16
N SER A 114 3.85 8.59 -2.09
CA SER A 114 4.59 7.72 -1.18
C SER A 114 4.46 8.18 0.27
N VAL A 115 4.54 9.48 0.53
CA VAL A 115 4.49 10.03 1.90
C VAL A 115 3.06 9.99 2.48
N TYR A 116 2.04 10.24 1.67
CA TYR A 116 0.67 10.38 2.17
C TYR A 116 -0.27 9.24 1.75
N LEU A 117 -0.14 8.70 0.54
CA LEU A 117 -1.11 7.74 0.00
C LEU A 117 -0.73 6.28 0.28
N MET A 118 0.56 5.95 0.16
CA MET A 118 1.09 4.60 0.44
C MET A 118 0.83 4.15 1.89
N PRO A 119 1.14 4.92 2.95
CA PRO A 119 0.88 4.48 4.32
C PRO A 119 -0.61 4.33 4.64
N LEU A 120 -1.51 4.99 3.91
CA LEU A 120 -2.95 4.79 4.06
C LEU A 120 -3.45 3.49 3.42
N LEU A 121 -2.69 2.90 2.48
CA LEU A 121 -3.09 1.70 1.73
C LEU A 121 -2.32 0.44 2.13
N THR A 122 -1.07 0.55 2.59
CA THR A 122 -0.30 -0.59 3.10
C THR A 122 -0.60 -0.79 4.58
N THR A 123 -1.65 -1.57 4.88
CA THR A 123 -1.74 -2.27 6.16
C THR A 123 -0.59 -3.26 6.22
N ASP A 124 0.39 -2.96 7.07
CA ASP A 124 1.65 -3.68 7.23
C ASP A 124 1.41 -5.19 7.48
N PRO A 125 1.73 -6.10 6.53
CA PRO A 125 1.55 -7.54 6.73
C PRO A 125 2.45 -8.09 7.85
N GLU A 126 3.55 -7.42 8.18
CA GLU A 126 4.39 -7.75 9.34
C GLU A 126 3.70 -7.38 10.66
N GLY A 127 2.91 -6.30 10.65
CA GLY A 127 2.04 -5.92 11.77
C GLY A 127 0.98 -6.98 12.09
N ILE A 128 0.45 -7.68 11.08
CA ILE A 128 -0.53 -8.77 11.28
C ILE A 128 0.13 -9.96 11.97
N ILE A 129 1.33 -10.36 11.58
CA ILE A 129 2.06 -11.46 12.23
C ILE A 129 2.41 -11.09 13.68
N GLN A 130 2.82 -9.85 13.94
CA GLN A 130 3.06 -9.35 15.30
C GLN A 130 1.79 -9.33 16.15
N GLN A 131 0.66 -8.89 15.60
CA GLN A 131 -0.63 -8.86 16.30
C GLN A 131 -1.13 -10.26 16.63
N VAL A 132 -0.98 -11.22 15.72
CA VAL A 132 -1.29 -12.63 15.99
C VAL A 132 -0.36 -13.18 17.08
N GLY A 133 0.92 -12.82 17.08
CA GLY A 133 1.86 -13.15 18.14
C GLY A 133 1.43 -12.62 19.51
N HIS A 134 0.98 -11.37 19.58
CA HIS A 134 0.41 -10.76 20.79
C HIS A 134 -0.87 -11.47 21.24
N LEU A 135 -1.79 -11.76 20.32
CA LEU A 135 -3.05 -12.40 20.62
C LEU A 135 -2.85 -13.80 21.21
N VAL A 136 -1.94 -14.60 20.63
CA VAL A 136 -1.58 -15.93 21.14
C VAL A 136 -0.97 -15.84 22.54
N ARG A 137 -0.19 -14.80 22.82
CA ARG A 137 0.44 -14.60 24.12
C ARG A 137 -0.55 -14.19 25.20
N SER A 138 -1.45 -13.24 24.89
CA SER A 138 -2.55 -12.88 25.78
C SER A 138 -3.50 -14.05 26.02
N LEU A 139 -3.83 -14.86 25.00
CA LEU A 139 -4.67 -16.04 25.18
C LEU A 139 -4.01 -17.05 26.12
N ARG A 140 -2.69 -17.26 25.99
CA ARG A 140 -1.92 -18.14 26.87
C ARG A 140 -1.88 -17.62 28.31
N GLU A 141 -1.80 -16.31 28.51
CA GLU A 141 -1.86 -15.69 29.84
C GLU A 141 -3.25 -15.82 30.46
N THR A 142 -4.32 -15.58 29.71
CA THR A 142 -5.69 -15.77 30.16
C THR A 142 -5.96 -17.22 30.56
N VAL A 143 -5.50 -18.19 29.77
CA VAL A 143 -5.63 -19.63 30.09
C VAL A 143 -4.89 -19.97 31.39
N ARG A 144 -3.69 -19.41 31.62
CA ARG A 144 -2.97 -19.61 32.89
C ARG A 144 -3.71 -19.00 34.07
N GLY A 145 -4.23 -17.78 33.93
CA GLY A 145 -5.03 -17.14 34.97
C GLY A 145 -6.29 -17.93 35.31
N MET A 146 -6.96 -18.49 34.30
CA MET A 146 -8.14 -19.34 34.49
C MET A 146 -7.81 -20.64 35.22
N HIS A 147 -6.66 -21.25 34.92
CA HIS A 147 -6.24 -22.48 35.58
C HIS A 147 -5.86 -22.26 37.05
N ALA A 148 -5.20 -21.13 37.35
CA ALA A 148 -4.92 -20.72 38.73
C ALA A 148 -6.22 -20.46 39.51
N ALA A 149 -7.18 -19.74 38.92
CA ALA A 149 -8.48 -19.51 39.55
C ALA A 149 -9.25 -20.82 39.81
N GLN A 150 -9.19 -21.79 38.90
CA GLN A 150 -9.79 -23.12 39.11
C GLN A 150 -9.18 -23.88 40.29
N LEU A 151 -7.86 -23.79 40.48
CA LEU A 151 -7.17 -24.38 41.63
C LEU A 151 -7.64 -23.75 42.93
N ASP A 152 -7.71 -22.41 42.99
CA ASP A 152 -8.21 -21.69 44.16
C ASP A 152 -9.68 -22.04 44.47
N PHE A 153 -10.53 -22.16 43.44
CA PHE A 153 -11.92 -22.57 43.63
C PHE A 153 -12.05 -24.02 44.11
N ALA A 154 -11.21 -24.93 43.61
CA ALA A 154 -11.19 -26.32 44.08
C ALA A 154 -10.77 -26.38 45.57
N GLN A 155 -9.75 -25.60 45.95
CA GLN A 155 -9.27 -25.53 47.33
C GLN A 155 -10.29 -24.89 48.28
N ALA A 156 -10.97 -23.82 47.84
CA ALA A 156 -12.06 -23.22 48.59
C ALA A 156 -13.23 -24.20 48.79
N GLY A 157 -13.50 -25.05 47.78
CA GLY A 157 -14.48 -26.13 47.86
C GLY A 157 -14.13 -27.18 48.92
N GLU A 158 -12.85 -27.59 48.99
CA GLU A 158 -12.39 -28.52 50.03
C GLU A 158 -12.49 -27.91 51.43
N GLN A 159 -12.08 -26.65 51.62
CA GLN A 159 -12.19 -25.96 52.90
C GLN A 159 -13.64 -25.81 53.37
N LEU A 160 -14.55 -25.48 52.45
CA LEU A 160 -15.99 -25.45 52.74
C LEU A 160 -16.49 -26.82 53.20
N ARG A 161 -16.06 -27.90 52.54
CA ARG A 161 -16.42 -29.27 52.90
C ARG A 161 -15.91 -29.65 54.29
N GLU A 162 -14.67 -29.30 54.63
CA GLU A 162 -14.09 -29.52 55.95
C GLU A 162 -14.83 -28.72 57.06
N LEU A 163 -15.19 -27.47 56.78
CA LEU A 163 -15.97 -26.64 57.71
C LEU A 163 -17.37 -27.23 57.96
N LEU A 164 -18.03 -27.72 56.91
CA LEU A 164 -19.33 -28.41 56.99
C LEU A 164 -19.24 -29.69 57.82
N GLU A 165 -18.22 -30.51 57.61
CA GLU A 165 -18.00 -31.75 58.37
C GLU A 165 -17.72 -31.46 59.86
N ARG A 166 -16.93 -30.42 60.16
CA ARG A 166 -16.72 -29.97 61.56
C ARG A 166 -18.01 -29.47 62.20
N HIS A 167 -18.81 -28.69 61.49
CA HIS A 167 -20.09 -28.19 62.01
C HIS A 167 -21.09 -29.33 62.27
N ALA A 168 -21.17 -30.31 61.37
CA ALA A 168 -21.98 -31.50 61.57
C ALA A 168 -21.55 -32.28 62.84
N GLY A 169 -20.25 -32.44 63.05
CA GLY A 169 -19.72 -33.09 64.26
C GLY A 169 -20.03 -32.32 65.56
N VAL A 170 -19.97 -30.98 65.53
CA VAL A 170 -20.34 -30.13 66.68
C VAL A 170 -21.84 -30.24 66.99
N LEU A 171 -22.70 -30.25 65.97
CA LEU A 171 -24.16 -30.41 66.14
C LEU A 171 -24.51 -31.78 66.76
N GLU A 172 -23.83 -32.86 66.34
CA GLU A 172 -24.00 -34.18 66.96
C GLU A 172 -23.49 -34.22 68.41
N GLY A 173 -22.39 -33.52 68.71
CA GLY A 173 -21.86 -33.35 70.07
C GLY A 173 -22.85 -32.62 70.97
N LEU A 174 -23.33 -31.46 70.53
CA LEU A 174 -24.33 -30.65 71.25
C LEU A 174 -25.61 -31.46 71.52
N GLY A 175 -26.07 -32.24 70.53
CA GLY A 175 -27.22 -33.13 70.70
C GLY A 175 -26.99 -34.29 71.68
N ARG A 176 -25.75 -34.72 71.92
CA ARG A 176 -25.41 -35.68 72.99
C ARG A 176 -25.35 -35.00 74.35
N ASP A 177 -24.79 -33.81 74.44
CA ASP A 177 -24.68 -33.06 75.68
C ASP A 177 -26.05 -32.64 76.21
N VAL A 178 -26.96 -32.19 75.32
CA VAL A 178 -28.36 -31.90 75.70
C VAL A 178 -29.06 -33.15 76.21
N ARG A 179 -28.82 -34.33 75.62
CA ARG A 179 -29.37 -35.61 76.11
C ARG A 179 -28.78 -36.02 77.46
N ALA A 180 -27.49 -35.75 77.69
CA ALA A 180 -26.83 -36.00 78.98
C ALA A 180 -27.38 -35.07 80.06
N ILE A 181 -27.50 -33.77 79.79
CA ILE A 181 -28.13 -32.79 80.70
C ILE A 181 -29.56 -33.20 81.02
N HIS A 182 -30.34 -33.65 80.03
CA HIS A 182 -31.70 -34.14 80.27
C HIS A 182 -31.72 -35.37 81.18
N ARG A 183 -30.75 -36.29 81.05
CA ARG A 183 -30.62 -37.46 81.94
C ARG A 183 -30.21 -37.05 83.36
N ASP A 184 -29.23 -36.18 83.50
CA ASP A 184 -28.69 -35.75 84.80
C ASP A 184 -29.73 -34.91 85.58
N LEU A 185 -30.48 -34.04 84.88
CA LEU A 185 -31.63 -33.34 85.46
C LEU A 185 -32.73 -34.32 85.89
N ARG A 186 -32.98 -35.38 85.10
CA ARG A 186 -33.97 -36.40 85.43
C ARG A 186 -33.59 -37.22 86.67
N GLU A 187 -32.31 -37.56 86.83
CA GLU A 187 -31.78 -38.24 88.01
C GLU A 187 -31.76 -37.33 89.26
N GLY A 188 -31.34 -36.07 89.09
CA GLY A 188 -31.28 -35.08 90.17
C GLY A 188 -32.65 -34.66 90.73
N PHE A 189 -33.67 -34.57 89.86
CA PHE A 189 -35.04 -34.18 90.26
C PHE A 189 -35.98 -35.38 90.55
N ARG A 190 -35.50 -36.62 90.44
CA ARG A 190 -36.29 -37.86 90.66
C ARG A 190 -37.66 -37.83 89.96
N LEU A 191 -37.67 -37.42 88.69
CA LEU A 191 -38.89 -37.43 87.89
C LEU A 191 -39.33 -38.89 87.67
N PRO A 192 -40.61 -39.24 87.89
CA PRO A 192 -41.08 -40.61 87.78
C PRO A 192 -40.84 -41.18 86.37
N LEU A 193 -40.65 -42.50 86.31
CA LEU A 193 -40.74 -43.24 85.04
C LEU A 193 -42.14 -42.97 84.49
N GLY A 194 -42.23 -42.24 83.38
CA GLY A 194 -43.42 -42.28 82.55
C GLY A 194 -43.56 -43.69 82.01
N GLU A 195 -44.20 -44.57 82.78
CA GLU A 195 -45.01 -45.64 82.22
C GLU A 195 -46.26 -45.01 81.61
N GLY A 196 -46.44 -45.22 80.30
CA GLY A 196 -47.74 -45.25 79.65
C GLY A 196 -48.33 -43.93 79.17
N ALA A 197 -48.22 -43.67 77.87
CA ALA A 197 -49.38 -43.35 77.06
C ALA A 197 -49.14 -43.87 75.64
N GLU A 198 -49.79 -45.00 75.34
CA GLU A 198 -50.17 -45.37 73.99
C GLU A 198 -51.00 -44.25 73.36
N GLY A 199 -50.86 -44.11 72.04
CA GLY A 199 -51.55 -43.15 71.17
C GLY A 199 -50.85 -43.11 69.82
#